data_AF-A0A2D6X4U4-F1
#
_entry.id   AF-A0A2D6X4U4-F1
#
_cell.length_a   1.000
_cell.length_b   1.000
_cell.length_c   1.000
_cell.angle_alpha   90.00
_cell.angle_beta   90.00
_cell.angle_gamma   90.00
#
_symmetry.space_group_name_H-M   'P 1'
#
loop_
_entity.id
_entity.type
_entity.pdbx_description
1 polymer ?
#
loop_
_entity_poly.entity_id
_entity_poly.type
_entity_poly.pdbx_seq_one_letter_code
_entity_poly.pdbx_strand_id
1 'polypeptide(L)'
;MTYHQFTNDETGEHYGSFEVFAVSPMEATYNQANEDHANEFTVFEAGWYWWPCFDGCLPDGEPSGPFPTELEAIADANGGTP
;
A
#
# COMPACT_ATOMS: atom_id res chain seq x y z
N MET A 1 -9.45 -3.86 -0.43
CA MET A 1 -8.79 -2.59 -0.77
C MET A 1 -9.59 -1.49 -0.11
N THR A 2 -8.91 -0.61 0.62
CA THR A 2 -9.54 0.50 1.35
C THR A 2 -8.78 1.77 1.07
N TYR A 3 -9.52 2.84 0.81
CA TYR A 3 -8.98 4.17 0.54
C TYR A 3 -8.93 5.00 1.81
N HIS A 4 -7.82 5.70 2.02
CA HIS A 4 -7.56 6.54 3.18
C HIS A 4 -6.95 7.88 2.75
N GLN A 5 -7.10 8.90 3.57
CA GLN A 5 -6.42 10.19 3.39
C GLN A 5 -5.29 10.29 4.40
N PHE A 6 -4.11 10.78 3.99
CA PHE A 6 -3.11 11.14 4.99
C PHE A 6 -3.65 12.29 5.83
N THR A 7 -3.24 12.32 7.09
CA THR A 7 -3.64 13.37 8.03
C THR A 7 -2.38 13.95 8.67
N ASN A 8 -2.28 15.27 8.69
CA ASN A 8 -1.21 15.95 9.40
C ASN A 8 -1.49 15.89 10.90
N ASP A 9 -0.62 15.26 11.69
CA ASP A 9 -0.82 15.11 13.13
C ASP A 9 -0.78 16.44 13.92
N GLU A 10 -0.12 17.48 13.38
CA GLU A 10 -0.03 18.79 14.02
C GLU A 10 -1.25 19.67 13.74
N THR A 11 -1.79 19.62 12.52
CA THR A 11 -2.89 20.52 12.08
C THR A 11 -4.24 19.83 11.96
N GLY A 12 -4.26 18.49 11.86
CA GLY A 12 -5.44 17.69 11.54
C GLY A 12 -5.90 17.82 10.08
N GLU A 13 -5.14 18.52 9.22
CA GLU A 13 -5.50 18.69 7.81
C GLU A 13 -5.19 17.44 6.99
N HIS A 14 -6.09 17.10 6.08
CA HIS A 14 -5.87 16.03 5.12
C HIS A 14 -5.02 16.51 3.94
N TYR A 15 -4.04 15.71 3.53
CA TYR A 15 -3.24 15.98 2.35
C TYR A 15 -2.98 14.70 1.56
N GLY A 16 -3.30 14.67 0.28
CA GLY A 16 -3.16 13.45 -0.53
C GLY A 16 -4.00 12.26 -0.03
N SER A 17 -3.70 11.08 -0.57
CA SER A 17 -4.37 9.83 -0.21
C SER A 17 -3.48 8.62 -0.39
N PHE A 18 -3.88 7.51 0.23
CA PHE A 18 -3.26 6.22 0.03
C PHE A 18 -4.31 5.12 -0.03
N GLU A 19 -3.98 4.06 -0.74
CA GLU A 19 -4.80 2.86 -0.82
C GLU A 19 -4.07 1.72 -0.13
N VAL A 20 -4.82 0.96 0.66
CA VAL A 20 -4.35 -0.22 1.36
C VAL A 20 -4.97 -1.45 0.72
N PHE A 21 -4.14 -2.44 0.40
CA PHE A 21 -4.56 -3.65 -0.29
C PHE A 21 -3.83 -4.89 0.24
N ALA A 22 -4.43 -6.06 0.01
CA ALA A 22 -3.88 -7.33 0.46
C ALA A 22 -3.46 -8.15 -0.76
N VAL A 23 -2.26 -8.72 -0.71
CA VAL A 23 -1.77 -9.69 -1.68
C VAL A 23 -1.82 -11.07 -1.05
N SER A 24 -2.61 -11.95 -1.67
CA SER A 24 -2.74 -13.33 -1.21
C SER A 24 -1.49 -14.17 -1.53
N PRO A 25 -1.24 -15.28 -0.83
CA PRO A 25 -0.18 -16.22 -1.21
C PRO A 25 -0.29 -16.71 -2.66
N MET A 26 -1.51 -16.86 -3.17
CA MET A 26 -1.74 -17.26 -4.56
C MET A 26 -1.30 -16.17 -5.54
N GLU A 27 -1.62 -14.92 -5.24
CA GLU A 27 -1.23 -13.78 -6.08
C GLU A 27 0.28 -13.54 -6.04
N ALA A 28 0.90 -13.59 -4.86
CA ALA A 28 2.35 -13.53 -4.72
C ALA A 28 3.05 -14.64 -5.52
N THR A 29 2.55 -15.88 -5.44
CA THR A 29 3.08 -17.01 -6.23
C THR A 29 2.92 -16.76 -7.74
N TYR A 30 1.78 -16.22 -8.17
CA TYR A 30 1.54 -15.88 -9.57
C TYR A 30 2.51 -14.79 -10.04
N ASN A 31 2.72 -13.75 -9.24
CA ASN A 31 3.65 -12.66 -9.57
C ASN A 31 5.09 -13.18 -9.69
N GLN A 32 5.55 -14.03 -8.76
CA GLN A 32 6.86 -14.69 -8.83
C GLN A 32 7.04 -15.53 -10.10
N ALA A 33 6.00 -16.26 -10.50
CA ALA A 33 6.04 -17.09 -11.71
C ALA A 33 6.06 -16.28 -13.02
N ASN A 34 5.71 -14.99 -12.96
CA ASN A 34 5.64 -14.08 -14.10
C ASN A 34 6.49 -12.81 -13.87
N GLU A 35 7.63 -12.96 -13.18
CA GLU A 35 8.55 -11.85 -12.87
C GLU A 35 9.01 -11.12 -14.14
N ASP A 36 9.10 -11.82 -15.27
CA ASP A 36 9.45 -11.26 -16.58
C ASP A 36 8.42 -10.25 -17.12
N HIS A 37 7.21 -10.23 -16.57
CA HIS A 37 6.13 -9.30 -16.90
C HIS A 37 5.86 -8.26 -15.79
N ALA A 38 6.65 -8.27 -14.71
CA ALA A 38 6.47 -7.37 -13.58
C ALA A 38 6.77 -5.90 -13.94
N ASN A 39 6.14 -5.00 -13.21
CA ASN A 39 6.43 -3.56 -13.23
C ASN A 39 6.62 -3.04 -11.79
N GLU A 40 6.83 -1.73 -11.64
CA GLU A 40 7.05 -1.06 -10.35
C GLU A 40 5.89 -1.18 -9.34
N PHE A 41 4.72 -1.66 -9.76
CA PHE A 41 3.55 -1.90 -8.89
C PHE A 41 3.35 -3.37 -8.56
N THR A 42 4.20 -4.27 -9.08
CA THR A 42 4.09 -5.71 -8.86
C THR A 42 4.82 -6.09 -7.57
N VAL A 43 4.11 -6.71 -6.62
CA VAL A 43 4.70 -7.21 -5.37
C VAL A 43 4.79 -8.73 -5.36
N PHE A 44 5.86 -9.25 -4.77
CA PHE A 44 6.21 -10.68 -4.84
C PHE A 44 5.98 -11.45 -3.54
N GLU A 45 5.55 -10.77 -2.48
CA GLU A 45 5.30 -11.38 -1.18
C GLU A 45 3.82 -11.20 -0.79
N ALA A 46 3.32 -12.16 0.00
CA ALA A 46 1.96 -12.09 0.50
C ALA A 46 1.93 -11.23 1.76
N GLY A 47 0.90 -10.41 1.90
CA GLY A 47 0.75 -9.52 3.03
C GLY A 47 -0.11 -8.31 2.69
N TRP A 48 -0.09 -7.33 3.57
CA TRP A 48 -0.76 -6.05 3.37
C TRP A 48 0.23 -5.01 2.85
N TYR A 49 -0.23 -4.17 1.95
CA TYR A 49 0.56 -3.12 1.35
C TYR A 49 -0.23 -1.82 1.36
N TRP A 50 0.46 -0.71 1.29
CA TRP A 50 -0.15 0.58 0.96
C TRP A 50 0.67 1.29 -0.12
N TRP A 51 0.03 2.08 -0.98
CA TRP A 51 0.72 3.04 -1.85
C TRP A 51 0.09 4.43 -1.75
N PRO A 52 0.84 5.51 -1.95
CA PRO A 52 0.23 6.81 -2.19
C PRO A 52 -0.59 6.75 -3.47
N CYS A 53 -1.72 7.45 -3.51
CA CYS A 53 -2.54 7.56 -4.71
C CYS A 53 -3.07 8.99 -4.88
N PHE A 54 -3.31 9.36 -6.14
CA PHE A 54 -4.07 10.56 -6.49
C PHE A 54 -5.57 10.35 -6.29
N ASP A 55 -6.31 11.46 -6.23
CA ASP A 55 -7.77 11.45 -6.28
C ASP A 55 -8.25 10.60 -7.48
N GLY A 56 -9.04 9.56 -7.19
CA GLY A 56 -9.47 8.57 -8.17
C GLY A 56 -8.73 7.23 -8.13
N CYS A 57 -7.91 6.98 -7.09
CA CYS A 57 -7.19 5.73 -6.85
C CYS A 57 -6.15 5.40 -7.92
N LEU A 58 -5.52 6.40 -8.52
CA LEU A 58 -4.37 6.17 -9.38
C LEU A 58 -3.11 6.08 -8.49
N PRO A 59 -2.36 4.98 -8.49
CA PRO A 59 -1.14 4.89 -7.71
C PRO A 59 -0.16 5.99 -8.12
N ASP A 60 0.39 6.67 -7.12
CA ASP A 60 1.35 7.78 -7.22
C ASP A 60 2.70 7.41 -6.59
N GLY A 61 3.02 6.11 -6.58
CA GLY A 61 4.26 5.59 -6.02
C GLY A 61 4.30 4.08 -5.91
N GLU A 62 5.47 3.56 -5.52
CA GLU A 62 5.68 2.14 -5.25
C GLU A 62 4.92 1.68 -4.00
N PRO A 63 4.48 0.41 -3.94
CA PRO A 63 3.83 -0.15 -2.76
C PRO A 63 4.82 -0.38 -1.60
N SER A 64 4.43 0.08 -0.41
CA SER A 64 5.10 -0.14 0.86
C SER A 64 4.54 -1.40 1.55
N GLY A 65 5.41 -2.31 2.01
CA GLY A 65 5.06 -3.57 2.67
C GLY A 65 6.04 -4.70 2.36
N PRO A 66 5.71 -5.98 2.63
CA PRO A 66 4.45 -6.47 3.21
C PRO A 66 4.34 -6.23 4.72
N PHE A 67 3.13 -5.88 5.17
CA PHE A 67 2.74 -5.83 6.57
C PHE A 67 1.89 -7.07 6.95
N PRO A 68 1.99 -7.56 8.19
CA PRO A 68 1.17 -8.67 8.68
C PRO A 68 -0.34 -8.36 8.70
N THR A 69 -0.72 -7.10 8.95
CA THR A 69 -2.12 -6.69 9.06
C THR A 69 -2.43 -5.40 8.30
N GLU A 70 -3.71 -5.22 7.93
CA GLU A 70 -4.23 -3.97 7.34
C GLU A 70 -3.96 -2.77 8.25
N LEU A 71 -4.11 -2.95 9.56
CA LEU A 71 -3.91 -1.90 10.55
C LEU A 71 -2.45 -1.43 10.61
N GLU A 72 -1.49 -2.34 10.48
CA GLU A 72 -0.06 -1.98 10.44
C GLU A 72 0.30 -1.24 9.16
N ALA A 73 -0.27 -1.62 8.01
CA ALA A 73 -0.10 -0.88 6.76
C ALA A 73 -0.68 0.54 6.86
N ILE A 74 -1.86 0.70 7.47
CA ILE A 74 -2.47 2.02 7.73
C ILE A 74 -1.61 2.86 8.70
N ALA A 75 -1.07 2.23 9.75
CA ALA A 75 -0.23 2.91 10.73
C ALA A 75 1.06 3.44 10.07
N ASP A 76 1.71 2.61 9.27
CA ASP A 76 2.92 3.00 8.52
C ASP A 76 2.64 4.13 7.54
N ALA A 77 1.55 4.05 6.77
CA ALA A 77 1.13 5.10 5.84
C ALA A 77 0.89 6.46 6.54
N ASN A 78 0.34 6.45 7.75
CA ASN A 78 0.12 7.67 8.54
C ASN A 78 1.38 8.15 9.27
N GLY A 79 2.57 7.63 8.94
CA GLY A 79 3.83 8.05 9.54
C GLY A 79 4.12 7.43 10.92
N GLY A 80 3.49 6.30 11.25
CA GLY A 80 3.60 5.70 12.58
C GLY A 80 4.14 4.26 12.60
N THR A 81 5.31 4.09 13.20
CA THR A 81 5.39 3.74 14.64
C THR A 81 6.57 4.46 15.30
N PRO A 82 6.50 4.83 16.60
CA PRO A 82 7.70 5.21 17.37
C PRO A 82 8.71 4.06 17.48
#